data_AF-A0A662JFN9-F1
#
_entry.id   AF-A0A662JFN9-F1
#
_cell.length_a   1.000
_cell.length_b   1.000
_cell.length_c   1.000
_cell.angle_alpha   90.00
_cell.angle_beta   90.00
_cell.angle_gamma   90.00
#
_symmetry.space_group_name_H-M   'P 1'
#
loop_
_entity.id
_entity.type
_entity.pdbx_description
1 polymer ?
#
loop_
_entity_poly.entity_id
_entity_poly.type
_entity_poly.pdbx_seq_one_letter_code
_entity_poly.pdbx_strand_id
1 'polypeptide(L)'
;MNNVRFIKAALLCGIILPFFAFSSIALAIAASPWFNWGNNALSDLGVEGFSALIFNSGLIFSGLLGVVFSLGLLNLYRSAGLLRVGSVLLLLSSLLLSSIGLFP
;
A
#
# COMPACT_ATOMS: atom_id res chain seq x y z
N MET A 1 6.97 -22.36 10.74
CA MET A 1 7.79 -21.65 9.74
C MET A 1 8.86 -20.86 10.45
N ASN A 2 10.15 -21.04 10.15
CA ASN A 2 11.23 -20.33 10.85
C ASN A 2 10.97 -18.82 10.84
N ASN A 3 10.76 -18.19 12.01
CA ASN A 3 10.43 -16.77 12.16
C ASN A 3 11.33 -15.86 11.32
N VAL A 4 12.61 -16.23 11.18
CA VAL A 4 13.60 -15.50 10.37
C VAL A 4 13.24 -15.44 8.88
N ARG A 5 12.76 -16.55 8.28
CA ARG A 5 12.39 -16.57 6.85
C ARG A 5 11.17 -15.68 6.59
N PHE A 6 10.19 -15.73 7.48
CA PHE A 6 9.00 -14.87 7.41
C PHE A 6 9.38 -13.39 7.54
N ILE A 7 10.19 -13.03 8.54
CA ILE A 7 10.64 -11.64 8.74
C ILE A 7 11.37 -11.13 7.50
N LYS A 8 12.29 -11.91 6.91
CA LYS A 8 12.98 -11.51 5.67
C LYS A 8 12.02 -11.24 4.51
N ALA A 9 11.03 -12.12 4.30
CA ALA A 9 10.02 -11.93 3.28
C ALA A 9 9.17 -10.66 3.55
N ALA A 10 8.77 -10.44 4.80
CA ALA A 10 8.01 -9.26 5.20
C ALA A 10 8.80 -7.96 4.96
N LEU A 11 10.09 -7.91 5.30
CA LEU A 11 10.94 -6.76 5.02
C LEU A 11 11.06 -6.49 3.52
N LEU A 12 11.14 -7.54 2.70
CA LEU A 12 11.14 -7.41 1.24
C LEU A 12 9.81 -6.84 0.72
N CYS A 13 8.66 -7.24 1.28
CA CYS A 13 7.37 -6.62 0.97
C CYS A 13 7.38 -5.10 1.22
N GLY A 14 7.99 -4.66 2.32
CA GLY A 14 8.13 -3.23 2.64
C GLY A 14 9.00 -2.46 1.62
N ILE A 15 10.04 -3.09 1.08
CA ILE A 15 10.88 -2.50 0.03
C ILE A 15 10.14 -2.41 -1.31
N ILE A 16 9.37 -3.45 -1.66
CA ILE A 16 8.69 -3.57 -2.94
C ILE A 16 7.42 -2.71 -3.01
N LEU A 17 6.71 -2.53 -1.89
CA LEU A 17 5.47 -1.76 -1.77
C LEU A 17 5.47 -0.40 -2.49
N PRO A 18 6.44 0.52 -2.23
CA PRO A 18 6.40 1.86 -2.84
C PRO A 18 6.54 1.83 -4.35
N PHE A 19 7.25 0.85 -4.91
CA PHE A 19 7.36 0.71 -6.36
C PHE A 19 6.00 0.41 -6.98
N PHE A 20 5.26 -0.56 -6.44
CA PHE A 20 3.91 -0.85 -6.94
C PHE A 20 2.93 0.30 -6.73
N ALA A 21 3.01 0.99 -5.58
CA ALA A 21 2.12 2.10 -5.27
C ALA A 21 2.37 3.27 -6.24
N PHE A 22 3.61 3.74 -6.37
CA PHE A 22 3.91 4.89 -7.21
C PHE A 22 3.85 4.58 -8.70
N SER A 23 4.23 3.37 -9.12
CA SER A 23 4.10 2.99 -10.54
C SER A 23 2.63 2.87 -10.96
N SER A 24 1.76 2.29 -10.14
CA SER A 24 0.33 2.23 -10.47
C SER A 24 -0.32 3.62 -10.51
N ILE A 25 0.00 4.49 -9.55
CA ILE A 25 -0.45 5.88 -9.55
C ILE A 25 0.03 6.62 -10.80
N ALA A 26 1.32 6.54 -11.11
CA ALA A 26 1.90 7.21 -12.28
C ALA A 26 1.28 6.71 -13.60
N LEU A 27 1.07 5.40 -13.72
CA LEU A 27 0.42 4.80 -14.89
C LEU A 27 -1.05 5.22 -15.01
N ALA A 28 -1.79 5.29 -13.89
CA ALA A 28 -3.17 5.75 -13.89
C ALA A 28 -3.29 7.22 -14.32
N ILE A 29 -2.37 8.09 -13.86
CA ILE A 29 -2.27 9.49 -14.31
C ILE A 29 -1.95 9.55 -15.81
N ALA A 30 -0.95 8.78 -16.27
CA ALA A 30 -0.55 8.76 -17.68
C ALA A 30 -1.67 8.28 -18.60
N ALA A 31 -2.54 7.38 -18.10
CA ALA A 31 -3.73 6.90 -18.81
C ALA A 31 -4.92 7.87 -18.74
N SER A 32 -4.82 8.98 -18.01
CA SER A 32 -5.93 9.91 -17.73
C SER A 32 -5.61 11.33 -18.19
N PRO A 33 -5.78 11.66 -19.49
CA PRO A 33 -5.50 13.00 -20.01
C PRO A 33 -6.29 14.14 -19.34
N TRP A 34 -7.40 13.80 -18.70
CA TRP A 34 -8.26 14.72 -17.96
C TRP A 34 -7.72 15.08 -16.58
N PHE A 35 -6.77 14.31 -16.04
CA PHE A 35 -6.28 14.49 -14.68
C PHE A 35 -5.51 15.80 -14.54
N ASN A 36 -5.88 16.60 -13.55
CA ASN A 36 -5.24 17.86 -13.22
C ASN A 36 -4.89 17.92 -11.73
N TRP A 37 -3.61 18.07 -11.40
CA TRP A 37 -3.12 18.11 -10.02
C TRP A 37 -3.76 19.18 -9.12
N GLY A 38 -4.25 20.28 -9.69
CA GLY A 38 -4.88 21.36 -8.93
C GLY A 38 -6.38 21.15 -8.68
N ASN A 39 -7.05 20.40 -9.54
CA ASN A 39 -8.52 20.24 -9.50
C ASN A 39 -8.97 18.83 -9.09
N ASN A 40 -8.09 17.83 -9.19
CA ASN A 40 -8.44 16.43 -8.95
C ASN A 40 -7.70 15.87 -7.75
N ALA A 41 -8.39 15.01 -7.01
CA ALA A 41 -7.76 14.12 -6.06
C ALA A 41 -7.18 12.89 -6.80
N LEU A 42 -6.12 12.29 -6.25
CA LEU A 42 -5.59 11.02 -6.78
C LEU A 42 -6.66 9.92 -6.82
N SER A 43 -7.58 9.90 -5.85
CA SER A 43 -8.70 8.96 -5.79
C SER A 43 -9.67 9.11 -6.96
N ASP A 44 -9.74 10.27 -7.62
CA ASP A 44 -10.60 10.45 -8.81
C ASP A 44 -10.19 9.48 -9.93
N LEU A 45 -8.90 9.10 -9.99
CA LEU A 45 -8.40 8.10 -10.94
C LEU A 45 -9.02 6.72 -10.71
N GLY A 46 -9.52 6.45 -9.50
CA GLY A 46 -10.12 5.20 -9.05
C GLY A 46 -11.59 5.01 -9.42
N VAL A 47 -12.27 6.04 -9.97
CA VAL A 47 -13.74 6.03 -10.13
C VAL A 47 -14.19 5.15 -11.29
N GLU A 48 -13.64 5.35 -12.48
CA GLU A 48 -14.09 4.62 -13.67
C GLU A 48 -13.00 4.40 -14.72
N GLY A 49 -13.30 3.52 -15.68
CA GLY A 49 -12.46 3.27 -16.84
C GLY A 49 -11.16 2.52 -16.52
N PHE A 50 -10.20 2.64 -17.44
CA PHE A 50 -8.94 1.89 -17.36
C PHE A 50 -8.01 2.41 -16.25
N SER A 51 -8.05 3.71 -15.96
CA SER A 51 -7.32 4.30 -14.84
C SER A 51 -7.76 3.70 -13.50
N ALA A 52 -9.06 3.45 -13.31
CA ALA A 52 -9.58 2.87 -12.08
C ALA A 52 -9.04 1.45 -11.84
N LEU A 53 -8.98 0.64 -12.90
CA LEU A 53 -8.40 -0.70 -12.81
C LEU A 53 -6.93 -0.64 -12.36
N ILE A 54 -6.12 0.23 -12.96
CA ILE A 54 -4.69 0.37 -12.62
C ILE A 54 -4.52 0.91 -11.20
N PHE A 55 -5.20 2.02 -10.88
CA PHE A 55 -5.08 2.71 -9.61
C PHE A 55 -5.53 1.82 -8.46
N ASN A 56 -6.76 1.29 -8.52
CA ASN A 56 -7.35 0.51 -7.44
C ASN A 56 -6.61 -0.81 -7.21
N SER A 57 -6.26 -1.54 -8.28
CA SER A 57 -5.49 -2.79 -8.13
C SER A 57 -4.10 -2.54 -7.55
N GLY A 58 -3.46 -1.43 -7.92
CA GLY A 58 -2.19 -0.98 -7.36
C GLY A 58 -2.29 -0.69 -5.86
N LEU A 59 -3.29 0.08 -5.43
CA LEU A 59 -3.51 0.39 -4.01
C LEU A 59 -3.83 -0.86 -3.19
N ILE A 60 -4.69 -1.76 -3.70
CA ILE A 60 -5.00 -3.04 -3.06
C ILE A 60 -3.71 -3.84 -2.86
N PHE A 61 -2.95 -4.05 -3.93
CA PHE A 61 -1.74 -4.88 -3.87
C PHE A 61 -0.68 -4.27 -2.94
N SER A 62 -0.43 -2.97 -3.03
CA SER A 62 0.50 -2.28 -2.14
C SER A 62 0.06 -2.31 -0.68
N GLY A 63 -1.24 -2.15 -0.39
CA GLY A 63 -1.75 -2.28 0.97
C GLY A 63 -1.60 -3.70 1.52
N LEU A 64 -1.79 -4.74 0.71
CA LEU A 64 -1.53 -6.13 1.11
C LEU A 64 -0.03 -6.38 1.40
N LEU A 65 0.87 -5.84 0.59
CA LEU A 65 2.32 -5.87 0.89
C LEU A 65 2.62 -5.15 2.21
N GLY A 66 1.95 -4.03 2.48
CA GLY A 66 2.08 -3.24 3.71
C GLY A 66 1.61 -3.98 4.96
N VAL A 67 0.52 -4.75 4.84
CA VAL A 67 0.04 -5.64 5.90
C VAL A 67 1.11 -6.68 6.23
N VAL A 68 1.66 -7.37 5.23
CA VAL A 68 2.70 -8.39 5.45
C VAL A 68 3.95 -7.77 6.09
N PHE A 69 4.40 -6.61 5.60
CA PHE A 69 5.51 -5.87 6.17
C PHE A 69 5.26 -5.51 7.65
N SER A 70 4.09 -4.97 7.95
CA SER A 70 3.71 -4.56 9.31
C SER A 70 3.64 -5.73 10.28
N LEU A 71 3.14 -6.89 9.84
CA LEU A 71 3.17 -8.13 10.63
C LEU A 71 4.62 -8.59 10.92
N GLY A 72 5.53 -8.41 9.96
CA GLY A 72 6.96 -8.63 10.16
C GLY A 72 7.55 -7.71 11.24
N LEU A 73 7.23 -6.41 11.20
CA LEU A 73 7.68 -5.45 12.20
C LEU A 73 7.10 -5.73 13.60
N LEU A 74 5.82 -6.10 13.69
CA LEU A 74 5.19 -6.49 14.95
C LEU A 74 5.87 -7.72 15.58
N ASN A 75 6.36 -8.64 14.76
CA ASN A 75 7.14 -9.79 15.23
C ASN A 75 8.56 -9.38 15.67
N LEU A 76 9.19 -8.44 14.95
CA LEU A 76 10.54 -7.95 15.27
C LEU A 76 10.58 -7.11 16.55
N TYR A 77 9.56 -6.27 16.78
CA TYR A 77 9.53 -5.26 17.84
C TYR A 77 8.61 -5.61 19.03
N ARG A 78 8.44 -6.90 19.34
CA ARG A 78 7.50 -7.38 20.38
C ARG A 78 7.67 -6.71 21.75
N SER A 79 8.90 -6.37 22.12
CA SER A 79 9.27 -5.80 23.42
C SER A 79 9.52 -4.29 23.39
N ALA A 80 9.44 -3.64 22.22
CA ALA A 80 9.70 -2.21 22.06
C ALA A 80 8.38 -1.45 21.87
N GLY A 81 7.83 -0.92 22.97
CA GLY A 81 6.48 -0.33 23.02
C GLY A 81 6.20 0.68 21.90
N LEU A 82 7.09 1.68 21.73
CA LEU A 82 6.91 2.72 20.72
C LEU A 82 6.97 2.18 19.28
N LEU A 83 7.93 1.31 18.97
CA LEU A 83 8.07 0.70 17.64
C LEU A 83 6.89 -0.23 17.31
N ARG A 84 6.33 -0.90 18.32
CA ARG A 84 5.14 -1.71 18.18
C ARG A 84 3.91 -0.85 17.86
N VAL A 85 3.73 0.28 18.53
CA VAL A 85 2.66 1.25 18.20
C VAL A 85 2.78 1.72 16.76
N GLY A 86 3.98 2.13 16.31
CA GLY A 86 4.21 2.50 14.92
C GLY A 86 3.89 1.37 13.93
N SER A 87 4.20 0.13 14.28
CA SER A 87 3.89 -1.05 13.45
C SER A 87 2.37 -1.34 13.39
N VAL A 88 1.63 -1.09 14.47
CA VAL A 88 0.16 -1.18 14.48
C VAL A 88 -0.45 -0.08 13.62
N LEU A 89 0.02 1.17 13.75
CA LEU A 89 -0.44 2.27 12.91
C LEU A 89 -0.18 1.98 11.43
N LEU A 90 0.99 1.46 11.09
CA LEU A 90 1.32 1.08 9.72
C LEU A 90 0.42 -0.06 9.21
N LEU A 91 0.09 -1.05 10.05
CA LEU A 91 -0.86 -2.10 9.72
C LEU A 91 -2.24 -1.52 9.39
N LEU A 92 -2.75 -0.62 10.22
CA LEU A 92 -4.03 0.05 10.00
C LEU A 92 -3.99 0.90 8.72
N SER A 93 -2.94 1.70 8.53
CA SER A 93 -2.76 2.48 7.29
C SER A 93 -2.70 1.60 6.05
N SER A 94 -2.08 0.42 6.12
CA SER A 94 -1.99 -0.52 5.00
C SER A 94 -3.35 -1.13 4.67
N LEU A 95 -4.15 -1.45 5.68
CA LEU A 95 -5.54 -1.89 5.50
C LEU A 95 -6.39 -0.78 4.87
N LEU A 96 -6.27 0.45 5.36
CA LEU A 96 -6.97 1.60 4.80
C LEU A 96 -6.56 1.87 3.34
N LEU A 97 -5.27 1.73 3.02
CA LEU A 97 -4.77 1.88 1.65
C LEU A 97 -5.42 0.86 0.70
N SER A 98 -5.50 -0.42 1.11
CA SER A 98 -6.23 -1.42 0.32
C SER A 98 -7.72 -1.10 0.23
N SER A 99 -8.33 -0.60 1.31
CA SER A 99 -9.75 -0.22 1.32
C SER A 99 -10.07 0.90 0.33
N ILE A 100 -9.17 1.85 0.08
CA ILE A 100 -9.37 2.88 -0.97
C ILE A 100 -9.59 2.22 -2.33
N GLY A 101 -8.80 1.20 -2.67
CA GLY A 101 -8.99 0.50 -3.95
C GLY A 101 -10.17 -0.47 -3.96
N LEU A 102 -10.58 -1.02 -2.82
CA LEU A 102 -11.74 -1.92 -2.72
C LEU A 102 -13.08 -1.18 -2.74
N PHE A 103 -13.10 0.04 -2.19
CA PHE A 103 -14.28 0.90 -2.09
C PHE A 103 -13.97 2.27 -2.73
N PRO A 104 -13.81 2.30 -4.07
CA PRO A 104 -13.48 3.52 -4.81
C PRO A 104 -14.62 4.54 -4.87
#